data_AF-A0A3A9ZNS9-F1
#
_entry.id   AF-A0A3A9ZNS9-F1
#
_cell.length_a   1.000
_cell.length_b   1.000
_cell.length_c   1.000
_cell.angle_alpha   90.00
_cell.angle_beta   90.00
_cell.angle_gamma   90.00
#
_symmetry.space_group_name_H-M   'P 1'
#
loop_
_entity.id
_entity.type
_entity.pdbx_description
1 polymer ?
#
loop_
_entity_poly.entity_id
_entity_poly.type
_entity_poly.pdbx_seq_one_letter_code
_entity_poly.pdbx_strand_id
1 'polypeptide(L)'
;MTTTAPDRRRHSSLPFQTVGSLLVALLSAASWYAWLGWDDRYRVDPVTGAVSGPYEVWQVLGAALTLLVVLVGALLAGVRPLPGGAALTVAFTAAFAVTSARRDDSGLWVVGAGLLLAGLAAGTAVMSVLVRVLHRARAAHPR
;
A
#
# COMPACT_ATOMS: atom_id res chain seq x y z
N MET A 1 44.74 10.17 -16.43
CA MET A 1 43.58 10.87 -17.04
C MET A 1 42.37 9.97 -16.84
N THR A 2 41.62 10.19 -15.76
CA THR A 2 40.53 9.32 -15.30
C THR A 2 39.20 9.83 -15.84
N THR A 3 38.64 9.11 -16.81
CA THR A 3 37.35 9.40 -17.43
C THR A 3 36.24 9.08 -16.42
N THR A 4 35.67 10.11 -15.79
CA THR A 4 34.44 9.98 -14.99
C THR A 4 33.28 9.64 -15.92
N ALA A 5 32.87 8.37 -15.94
CA ALA A 5 31.65 7.95 -16.60
C ALA A 5 30.44 8.68 -15.96
N PRO A 6 29.58 9.35 -16.73
CA PRO A 6 28.45 10.06 -16.17
C PRO A 6 27.47 9.08 -15.51
N ASP A 7 27.20 9.29 -14.22
CA ASP A 7 26.14 8.63 -13.44
C ASP A 7 24.79 8.92 -14.12
N ARG A 8 24.39 8.06 -15.07
CA ARG A 8 23.05 8.05 -15.66
C ARG A 8 22.05 7.57 -14.61
N ARG A 9 21.78 8.41 -13.60
CA ARG A 9 20.50 8.34 -12.89
C ARG A 9 19.43 8.46 -13.97
N ARG A 10 18.67 7.40 -14.22
CA ARG A 10 17.46 7.50 -15.04
C ARG A 10 16.53 8.48 -14.34
N HIS A 11 16.60 9.76 -14.73
CA HIS A 11 15.59 10.75 -14.35
C HIS A 11 14.32 10.39 -15.12
N SER A 12 13.51 9.51 -14.53
CA SER A 12 12.13 9.33 -14.96
C SER A 12 11.47 10.70 -15.07
N SER A 13 10.79 10.96 -16.19
CA SER A 13 10.12 12.22 -16.42
C SER A 13 9.04 12.47 -15.35
N LEU A 14 8.83 13.73 -14.97
CA LEU A 14 7.73 14.13 -14.07
C LEU A 14 6.36 13.52 -14.44
N PRO A 15 5.92 13.52 -15.72
CA PRO A 15 4.65 12.89 -16.09
C PRO A 15 4.60 11.39 -15.77
N PHE A 16 5.70 10.66 -15.94
CA PHE A 16 5.75 9.24 -15.58
C PHE A 16 5.53 9.03 -14.08
N GLN A 17 6.17 9.85 -13.24
CA GLN A 17 6.01 9.78 -11.79
C GLN A 17 4.58 10.10 -11.36
N THR A 18 3.97 11.12 -11.98
CA THR A 18 2.58 11.49 -11.70
C THR A 18 1.62 10.36 -12.10
N VAL A 19 1.72 9.86 -13.34
CA VAL A 19 0.85 8.76 -13.82
C VAL A 19 1.04 7.50 -12.99
N GLY A 20 2.28 7.13 -12.68
CA GLY A 20 2.58 5.97 -11.85
C GLY A 20 1.98 6.11 -10.44
N SER A 21 2.07 7.30 -9.83
CA SER A 21 1.50 7.54 -8.50
C SER A 21 -0.02 7.55 -8.53
N LEU A 22 -0.65 8.11 -9.57
CA LEU A 22 -2.10 8.07 -9.76
C LEU A 22 -2.60 6.63 -9.95
N LEU A 23 -1.88 5.81 -10.71
CA LEU A 23 -2.21 4.40 -10.89
C LEU A 23 -2.10 3.63 -9.57
N VAL A 24 -1.04 3.88 -8.79
CA VAL A 24 -0.89 3.31 -7.44
C VAL A 24 -2.04 3.71 -6.53
N ALA A 25 -2.41 5.00 -6.52
CA ALA A 25 -3.56 5.48 -5.74
C ALA A 25 -4.85 4.76 -6.13
N LEU A 26 -5.13 4.66 -7.43
CA LEU A 26 -6.34 4.01 -7.95
C LEU A 26 -6.40 2.53 -7.57
N LEU A 27 -5.32 1.78 -7.78
CA LEU A 27 -5.24 0.36 -7.46
C LEU A 27 -5.36 0.12 -5.95
N SER A 28 -4.77 1.00 -5.14
CA SER A 28 -4.86 0.92 -3.68
C SER A 28 -6.28 1.16 -3.21
N ALA A 29 -6.95 2.23 -3.67
CA ALA A 29 -8.35 2.48 -3.35
C ALA A 29 -9.25 1.33 -3.84
N ALA A 30 -9.03 0.81 -5.05
CA ALA A 30 -9.80 -0.33 -5.57
C ALA A 30 -9.64 -1.60 -4.72
N SER A 31 -8.44 -1.85 -4.19
CA SER A 31 -8.17 -3.01 -3.33
C SER A 31 -8.97 -2.98 -2.03
N TRP A 32 -9.27 -1.79 -1.47
CA TRP A 32 -10.17 -1.64 -0.34
C TRP A 32 -11.54 -2.25 -0.67
N TYR A 33 -12.16 -1.79 -1.76
CA TYR A 33 -13.48 -2.26 -2.17
C TYR A 33 -13.50 -3.73 -2.57
N ALA A 34 -12.41 -4.25 -3.16
CA ALA A 34 -12.31 -5.64 -3.58
C ALA A 34 -12.24 -6.62 -2.40
N TRP A 35 -11.60 -6.23 -1.29
CA TRP A 35 -11.32 -7.14 -0.18
C TRP A 35 -12.14 -6.86 1.08
N LEU A 36 -12.23 -5.59 1.48
CA LEU A 36 -12.73 -5.18 2.80
C LEU A 36 -14.02 -4.35 2.71
N GLY A 37 -14.28 -3.68 1.59
CA GLY A 37 -15.40 -2.76 1.47
C GLY A 37 -16.78 -3.40 1.29
N TRP A 38 -16.85 -4.71 0.99
CA TRP A 38 -18.10 -5.36 0.59
C TRP A 38 -18.70 -6.34 1.62
N ASP A 39 -17.88 -7.04 2.41
CA ASP A 39 -18.34 -7.90 3.51
C ASP A 39 -17.54 -7.58 4.78
N ASP A 40 -18.22 -6.89 5.70
CA ASP A 40 -17.73 -6.42 7.00
C ASP A 40 -18.62 -6.90 8.16
N ARG A 41 -19.28 -8.06 7.99
CA ARG A 41 -20.22 -8.57 8.99
C ARG A 41 -19.50 -9.35 10.09
N TYR A 42 -19.89 -9.09 11.33
CA TYR A 42 -19.54 -9.95 12.45
C TYR A 42 -20.22 -11.32 12.31
N ARG A 43 -19.48 -12.37 12.66
CA ARG A 43 -19.94 -13.75 12.64
C ARG A 43 -19.82 -14.33 14.04
N VAL A 44 -20.76 -15.20 14.38
CA VAL A 44 -20.75 -15.94 15.65
C VAL A 44 -20.49 -17.40 15.33
N ASP A 45 -19.45 -17.94 15.94
CA ASP A 45 -19.15 -19.36 15.86
C ASP A 45 -20.28 -20.13 16.58
N PRO A 46 -20.98 -21.04 15.88
CA PRO A 46 -22.13 -21.73 16.46
C PRO A 46 -21.75 -22.78 17.53
N VAL A 47 -20.49 -23.19 17.60
CA VAL A 47 -19.97 -24.19 18.54
C VAL A 47 -19.39 -23.51 19.78
N THR A 48 -18.58 -22.47 19.58
CA THR A 48 -17.86 -21.79 20.67
C THR A 48 -18.56 -20.54 21.17
N GLY A 49 -19.53 -20.01 20.42
CA GLY A 49 -20.16 -18.72 20.70
C GLY A 49 -19.23 -17.51 20.48
N ALA A 50 -18.01 -17.74 19.99
CA ALA A 50 -17.03 -16.67 19.78
C ALA A 50 -17.48 -15.73 18.65
N VAL A 51 -17.35 -14.43 18.88
CA VAL A 51 -17.60 -13.41 17.86
C VAL A 51 -16.30 -13.11 17.12
N SER A 52 -16.33 -13.25 15.80
CA SER A 52 -15.23 -12.88 14.89
C SER A 52 -15.69 -11.84 13.87
N GLY A 53 -14.73 -11.14 13.27
CA GLY A 53 -14.99 -10.08 12.30
C GLY A 53 -14.57 -8.69 12.79
N PRO A 54 -14.93 -7.62 12.05
CA PRO A 54 -15.81 -7.62 10.88
C PRO A 54 -15.18 -8.26 9.63
N TYR A 55 -13.86 -8.45 9.61
CA TYR A 55 -13.14 -9.04 8.48
C TYR A 55 -12.61 -10.44 8.77
N GLU A 56 -12.66 -11.28 7.76
CA GLU A 56 -12.00 -12.57 7.75
C GLU A 56 -10.49 -12.42 7.50
N VAL A 57 -9.71 -13.36 8.05
CA VAL A 57 -8.25 -13.37 7.92
C VAL A 57 -7.81 -13.34 6.45
N TRP A 58 -8.49 -14.10 5.59
CA TRP A 58 -8.16 -14.15 4.16
C TRP A 58 -8.44 -12.82 3.44
N GLN A 59 -9.43 -12.03 3.87
CA GLN A 59 -9.73 -10.72 3.28
C GLN A 59 -8.58 -9.75 3.60
N VAL A 60 -8.14 -9.73 4.85
CA VAL A 60 -7.04 -8.86 5.30
C VAL A 60 -5.72 -9.27 4.62
N LEU A 61 -5.43 -10.57 4.52
CA LEU A 61 -4.24 -11.07 3.83
C LEU A 61 -4.29 -10.76 2.32
N GLY A 62 -5.45 -10.92 1.69
CA GLY A 62 -5.66 -10.57 0.28
C GLY A 62 -5.41 -9.08 0.01
N ALA A 63 -5.95 -8.20 0.85
CA ALA A 63 -5.70 -6.76 0.78
C ALA A 63 -4.21 -6.43 0.96
N ALA A 64 -3.58 -6.96 2.01
CA ALA A 64 -2.17 -6.71 2.30
C ALA A 64 -1.25 -7.18 1.17
N LEU A 65 -1.50 -8.38 0.62
CA LEU A 65 -0.73 -8.92 -0.51
C LEU A 65 -0.94 -8.09 -1.77
N THR A 66 -2.17 -7.64 -2.04
CA THR A 66 -2.46 -6.78 -3.20
C THR A 66 -1.70 -5.46 -3.11
N LEU A 67 -1.76 -4.79 -1.96
CA LEU A 67 -1.03 -3.53 -1.72
C LEU A 67 0.49 -3.72 -1.86
N LEU A 68 1.01 -4.85 -1.36
CA LEU A 68 2.42 -5.19 -1.51
C LEU A 68 2.82 -5.31 -2.99
N VAL A 69 2.03 -6.03 -3.78
CA VAL A 69 2.25 -6.19 -5.23
C VAL A 69 2.19 -4.84 -5.94
N VAL A 70 1.21 -4.00 -5.63
CA VAL A 70 1.08 -2.64 -6.20
C VAL A 70 2.32 -1.80 -5.89
N LEU A 71 2.73 -1.75 -4.61
CA LEU A 71 3.89 -0.95 -4.21
C LEU A 71 5.17 -1.46 -4.87
N VAL A 72 5.47 -2.75 -4.72
CA VAL A 72 6.69 -3.35 -5.27
C VAL A 72 6.71 -3.18 -6.78
N GLY A 73 5.60 -3.46 -7.46
CA GLY A 73 5.48 -3.27 -8.92
C GLY A 73 5.78 -1.83 -9.34
N ALA A 74 5.25 -0.84 -8.63
CA ALA A 74 5.53 0.57 -8.89
C ALA A 74 7.01 0.91 -8.69
N LEU A 75 7.63 0.42 -7.62
CA LEU A 75 9.06 0.62 -7.36
C LEU A 75 9.94 -0.01 -8.44
N LEU A 76 9.60 -1.23 -8.88
CA LEU A 76 10.27 -1.92 -9.98
C LEU A 76 10.11 -1.20 -11.32
N ALA A 77 8.94 -0.59 -11.56
CA ALA A 77 8.68 0.24 -12.74
C ALA A 77 9.41 1.59 -12.68
N GLY A 78 10.04 1.95 -11.57
CA GLY A 78 10.81 3.18 -11.40
C GLY A 78 10.03 4.34 -10.80
N VAL A 79 8.83 4.11 -10.25
CA VAL A 79 8.13 5.10 -9.43
C VAL A 79 8.94 5.35 -8.16
N ARG A 80 9.09 6.63 -7.80
CA ARG A 80 9.86 7.02 -6.62
C ARG A 80 9.13 6.54 -5.35
N PRO A 81 9.86 6.02 -4.35
CA PRO A 81 9.26 5.53 -3.10
C PRO A 81 8.37 6.49 -2.36
N LEU A 82 8.77 7.76 -2.27
CA LEU A 82 8.00 8.75 -1.51
C LEU A 82 6.63 9.03 -2.17
N PRO A 83 6.52 9.44 -3.44
CA PRO A 83 5.21 9.65 -4.05
C PRO A 83 4.41 8.35 -4.23
N GLY A 84 5.05 7.21 -4.54
CA GLY A 84 4.35 5.93 -4.65
C GLY A 84 3.78 5.43 -3.32
N GLY A 85 4.59 5.45 -2.26
CA GLY A 85 4.17 5.06 -0.91
C GLY A 85 3.11 6.00 -0.32
N ALA A 86 3.26 7.31 -0.54
CA ALA A 86 2.26 8.30 -0.12
C ALA A 86 0.93 8.12 -0.87
N ALA A 87 0.98 7.92 -2.19
CA ALA A 87 -0.22 7.68 -3.01
C ALA A 87 -0.99 6.43 -2.55
N LEU A 88 -0.28 5.33 -2.29
CA LEU A 88 -0.87 4.10 -1.75
C LEU A 88 -1.54 4.35 -0.40
N THR A 89 -0.76 4.92 0.54
CA THR A 89 -1.18 5.13 1.93
C THR A 89 -2.41 6.02 2.00
N VAL A 90 -2.38 7.17 1.31
CA VAL A 90 -3.48 8.14 1.32
C VAL A 90 -4.72 7.57 0.64
N ALA A 91 -4.58 6.94 -0.53
CA ALA A 91 -5.74 6.48 -1.30
C ALA A 91 -6.45 5.30 -0.61
N PHE A 92 -5.72 4.33 -0.06
CA PHE A 92 -6.34 3.22 0.68
C PHE A 92 -7.03 3.72 1.96
N THR A 93 -6.37 4.60 2.71
CA THR A 93 -6.94 5.19 3.94
C THR A 93 -8.16 6.05 3.64
N ALA A 94 -8.14 6.81 2.53
CA ALA A 94 -9.30 7.60 2.09
C ALA A 94 -10.47 6.71 1.69
N ALA A 95 -10.23 5.60 0.98
CA ALA A 95 -11.28 4.65 0.63
C ALA A 95 -11.94 4.05 1.88
N PHE A 96 -11.14 3.63 2.87
CA PHE A 96 -11.63 3.23 4.19
C PHE A 96 -12.48 4.34 4.83
N ALA A 97 -11.91 5.54 4.99
CA ALA A 97 -12.57 6.64 5.68
C ALA A 97 -13.91 7.01 5.05
N VAL A 98 -14.01 7.05 3.71
CA VAL A 98 -15.26 7.33 3.00
C VAL A 98 -16.32 6.27 3.27
N THR A 99 -15.94 4.99 3.35
CA THR A 99 -16.91 3.92 3.65
C THR A 99 -17.30 3.87 5.13
N SER A 100 -16.35 4.08 6.04
CA SER A 100 -16.57 3.99 7.48
C SER A 100 -17.31 5.20 8.04
N ALA A 101 -16.96 6.41 7.60
CA ALA A 101 -17.62 7.64 8.06
C ALA A 101 -19.13 7.69 7.74
N ARG A 102 -19.59 6.91 6.76
CA ARG A 102 -21.03 6.81 6.42
C ARG A 102 -21.82 5.89 7.33
N ARG A 103 -21.14 5.02 8.09
CA ARG A 103 -21.74 3.96 8.91
C ARG A 103 -21.46 4.12 10.41
N ASP A 104 -20.61 5.08 10.77
CA ASP A 104 -20.12 5.27 12.14
C ASP A 104 -20.39 6.69 12.66
N ASP A 105 -21.36 6.81 13.55
CA ASP A 105 -21.72 8.06 14.23
C ASP A 105 -20.85 8.34 15.47
N SER A 106 -20.03 7.39 15.92
CA SER A 106 -19.19 7.54 17.12
C SER A 106 -17.91 8.33 16.87
N GLY A 107 -17.47 8.42 15.61
CA GLY A 107 -16.20 9.02 15.22
C GLY A 107 -14.99 8.08 15.35
N LEU A 108 -15.18 6.83 15.76
CA LEU A 108 -14.12 5.82 15.84
C LEU A 108 -13.43 5.57 14.49
N TRP A 109 -14.11 5.83 13.37
CA TRP A 109 -13.54 5.79 12.03
C TRP A 109 -12.32 6.70 11.89
N VAL A 110 -12.23 7.82 12.63
CA VAL A 110 -11.06 8.71 12.60
C VAL A 110 -9.83 8.03 13.21
N VAL A 111 -10.02 7.32 14.33
CA VAL A 111 -8.95 6.56 14.98
C VAL A 111 -8.50 5.43 14.07
N GLY A 112 -9.45 4.70 13.47
CA GLY A 112 -9.15 3.67 12.48
C GLY A 112 -8.37 4.20 11.28
N ALA A 113 -8.74 5.38 10.77
CA ALA A 113 -8.04 6.02 9.66
C ALA A 113 -6.62 6.43 10.06
N GLY A 114 -6.44 6.96 11.28
CA GLY A 114 -5.12 7.31 11.81
C GLY A 114 -4.20 6.09 11.95
N LEU A 115 -4.73 4.97 12.47
CA LEU A 115 -3.99 3.72 12.60
C LEU A 115 -3.63 3.13 11.23
N LEU A 116 -4.55 3.14 10.27
CA LEU A 116 -4.28 2.70 8.89
C LEU A 116 -3.21 3.58 8.23
N LEU A 117 -3.32 4.90 8.36
CA LEU A 117 -2.34 5.83 7.82
C LEU A 117 -0.95 5.55 8.38
N ALA A 118 -0.82 5.40 9.70
CA ALA A 118 0.45 5.13 10.36
C ALA A 118 1.03 3.76 9.97
N GLY A 119 0.20 2.71 9.98
CA GLY A 119 0.61 1.36 9.63
C GLY A 119 1.05 1.23 8.18
N LEU A 120 0.31 1.82 7.24
CA LEU A 120 0.66 1.83 5.81
C LEU A 120 1.88 2.71 5.53
N ALA A 121 2.02 3.86 6.18
CA ALA A 121 3.22 4.69 6.07
C ALA A 121 4.48 3.92 6.53
N ALA A 122 4.41 3.25 7.68
CA ALA A 122 5.50 2.41 8.18
C ALA A 122 5.79 1.24 7.22
N GLY A 123 4.75 0.50 6.80
CA GLY A 123 4.88 -0.64 5.89
C GLY A 123 5.48 -0.25 4.54
N THR A 124 5.00 0.84 3.93
CA THR A 124 5.52 1.33 2.65
C THR A 124 6.96 1.83 2.76
N ALA A 125 7.34 2.48 3.87
CA ALA A 125 8.70 2.91 4.13
C ALA A 125 9.66 1.71 4.26
N VAL A 126 9.31 0.73 5.10
CA VAL A 126 10.10 -0.49 5.29
C VAL A 126 10.28 -1.23 3.97
N MET A 127 9.20 -1.46 3.23
CA MET A 127 9.25 -2.17 1.95
C MET A 127 10.07 -1.42 0.91
N SER A 128 9.95 -0.09 0.86
CA SER A 128 10.75 0.74 -0.04
C SER A 128 12.25 0.64 0.23
N VAL A 129 12.65 0.58 1.51
CA VAL A 129 14.04 0.35 1.91
C VAL A 129 14.48 -1.05 1.48
N LEU A 130 13.68 -2.08 1.77
CA LEU A 130 13.99 -3.47 1.44
C LEU A 130 14.21 -3.66 -0.07
N VAL A 131 13.30 -3.16 -0.91
CA VAL A 131 13.42 -3.23 -2.37
C VAL A 131 14.69 -2.54 -2.85
N ARG A 132 15.02 -1.35 -2.33
CA ARG A 132 16.27 -0.64 -2.67
C ARG A 132 17.52 -1.43 -2.29
N VAL A 133 17.55 -2.03 -1.11
CA VAL A 133 18.68 -2.84 -0.63
C VAL A 133 18.86 -4.07 -1.52
N LEU A 134 17.78 -4.79 -1.83
CA LEU A 134 17.81 -5.97 -2.68
C LEU A 134 18.26 -5.65 -4.12
N HIS A 135 17.84 -4.51 -4.68
CA HIS A 135 18.31 -4.08 -5.99
C HIS A 135 19.81 -3.77 -6.02
N ARG A 136 20.31 -3.10 -4.98
CA ARG A 136 21.75 -2.80 -4.87
C ARG A 136 22.58 -4.06 -4.72
N ALA A 137 22.13 -5.01 -3.89
CA ALA A 137 22.80 -6.29 -3.70
C ALA A 137 22.89 -7.10 -5.01
N ARG A 138 21.81 -7.13 -5.80
CA ARG A 138 21.80 -7.78 -7.12
C ARG A 138 22.75 -7.11 -8.11
N ALA A 139 22.82 -5.78 -8.12
CA ALA A 139 23.75 -5.05 -8.99
C ALA A 139 25.22 -5.28 -8.61
N ALA A 140 25.51 -5.54 -7.34
CA ALA A 140 26.86 -5.83 -6.85
C ALA A 140 27.33 -7.27 -7.11
N HIS A 141 26.43 -8.20 -7.43
CA HIS A 141 26.74 -9.60 -7.72
C HIS A 141 26.15 -10.00 -9.09
N PRO A 142 26.73 -9.52 -10.21
CA PRO A 142 26.38 -10.03 -11.53
C PRO A 142 26.80 -11.51 -11.61
N ARG A 143 25.81 -12.41 -11.65
CA ARG A 143 26.02 -13.81 -11.97
C ARG A 143 26.22 -13.99 -13.47
#